data_AF-A0A9W7ACX9-F1
#
_entry.id   AF-A0A9W7ACX9-F1
#
_cell.length_a   1.000
_cell.length_b   1.000
_cell.length_c   1.000
_cell.angle_alpha   90.00
_cell.angle_beta   90.00
_cell.angle_gamma   90.00
#
_symmetry.space_group_name_H-M   'P 1'
#
loop_
_entity.id
_entity.type
_entity.pdbx_description
1 polymer ?
#
loop_
_entity_poly.entity_id
_entity_poly.type
_entity_poly.pdbx_seq_one_letter_code
_entity_poly.pdbx_strand_id
1 'polypeptide(L)'
;MGPSPIPPPTGDVNKEMKKALTQARKEKQSEYQIALDEQVQALKEYRSAPDSFLKILVASESPHKRRAVQSAVSNANVLGIPAPSGVSSQPVGFIETLAGAKNRMSALISAPQSAQADFAVAIENGLIQGDDGETFIDLGVIVVRNLRKGKESVSTSAGVQIPKNYVSQWRQELGSRKACSSVGELIAKENACDAADPHSWLTDKKWAREKLLTNAVQVAMATLE
;
A
#
# COMPACT_ATOMS: atom_id res chain seq x y z
N MET A 1 -21.38 -11.34 -52.80
CA MET A 1 -20.39 -10.24 -52.74
C MET A 1 -19.69 -10.36 -51.39
N GLY A 2 -18.44 -10.81 -51.37
CA GLY A 2 -17.66 -10.89 -50.13
C GLY A 2 -17.12 -9.51 -49.73
N PRO A 3 -16.92 -9.22 -48.42
CA PRO A 3 -16.38 -7.95 -47.99
C PRO A 3 -14.95 -7.77 -48.51
N SER A 4 -14.67 -6.61 -49.13
CA SER A 4 -13.33 -6.25 -49.59
C SER A 4 -12.34 -6.21 -48.41
N PRO A 5 -11.08 -6.63 -48.62
CA PRO A 5 -10.06 -6.57 -47.59
C PRO A 5 -9.78 -5.12 -47.19
N ILE A 6 -9.70 -4.88 -45.89
CA ILE A 6 -9.33 -3.57 -45.33
C ILE A 6 -7.90 -3.26 -45.80
N PRO A 7 -7.64 -2.10 -46.44
CA PRO A 7 -6.31 -1.76 -46.88
C PRO A 7 -5.35 -1.68 -45.69
N PRO A 8 -4.09 -2.14 -45.84
CA PRO A 8 -3.12 -2.05 -44.76
C PRO A 8 -2.91 -0.58 -44.37
N PRO A 9 -2.65 -0.29 -43.07
CA PRO A 9 -2.45 1.08 -42.61
C PRO A 9 -1.35 1.75 -43.42
N THR A 10 -1.61 2.98 -43.88
CA THR A 10 -0.68 3.76 -44.69
C THR A 10 0.61 4.04 -43.89
N GLY A 11 1.73 4.24 -44.59
CA GLY A 11 3.06 4.41 -43.98
C GLY A 11 3.17 5.54 -42.94
N ASP A 12 2.23 6.49 -42.95
CA ASP A 12 2.14 7.60 -42.00
C ASP A 12 1.72 7.13 -40.59
N VAL A 13 0.76 6.20 -40.51
CA VAL A 13 0.28 5.61 -39.24
C VAL A 13 1.42 4.88 -38.51
N ASN A 14 2.28 4.18 -39.26
CA ASN A 14 3.46 3.49 -38.70
C ASN A 14 4.54 4.45 -38.17
N LYS A 15 4.66 5.65 -38.75
CA LYS A 15 5.61 6.68 -38.33
C LYS A 15 5.13 7.40 -37.07
N GLU A 16 3.84 7.71 -37.01
CA GLU A 16 3.20 8.29 -35.82
C GLU A 16 3.23 7.32 -34.63
N MET A 17 2.91 6.04 -34.85
CA MET A 17 2.98 5.02 -33.81
C MET A 17 4.41 4.84 -33.25
N LYS A 18 5.44 4.86 -34.10
CA LYS A 18 6.84 4.80 -33.66
C LYS A 18 7.26 6.04 -32.85
N LYS A 19 6.80 7.23 -33.25
CA LYS A 19 7.03 8.48 -32.49
C LYS A 19 6.36 8.40 -31.12
N ALA A 20 5.09 7.99 -31.06
CA ALA A 20 4.35 7.84 -29.81
C ALA A 20 5.01 6.84 -28.85
N LEU A 21 5.44 5.68 -29.36
CA LEU A 21 6.18 4.68 -28.56
C LEU A 21 7.53 5.21 -28.05
N THR A 22 8.23 6.00 -28.86
CA THR A 22 9.51 6.60 -28.47
C THR A 22 9.31 7.66 -27.38
N GLN A 23 8.27 8.48 -27.52
CA GLN A 23 7.90 9.50 -26.55
C GLN A 23 7.49 8.86 -25.22
N ALA A 24 6.59 7.87 -25.24
CA ALA A 24 6.17 7.13 -24.04
C ALA A 24 7.35 6.44 -23.33
N ARG A 25 8.34 5.94 -24.08
CA ARG A 25 9.58 5.38 -23.49
C ARG A 25 10.41 6.44 -22.78
N LYS A 26 10.58 7.62 -23.37
CA LYS A 26 11.32 8.73 -22.76
C LYS A 26 10.62 9.25 -21.51
N GLU A 27 9.31 9.40 -21.55
CA GLU A 27 8.49 9.80 -20.41
C GLU A 27 8.63 8.82 -19.26
N LYS A 28 8.43 7.51 -19.52
CA LYS A 28 8.63 6.46 -18.52
C LYS A 28 10.04 6.42 -17.94
N GLN A 29 11.05 6.69 -18.76
CA GLN A 29 12.45 6.76 -18.30
C GLN A 29 12.70 8.00 -17.42
N SER A 30 12.10 9.14 -17.76
CA SER A 30 12.15 10.35 -16.95
C SER A 30 11.46 10.15 -15.60
N GLU A 31 10.28 9.55 -15.58
CA GLU A 31 9.53 9.22 -14.35
C GLU A 31 10.35 8.30 -13.44
N TYR A 32 10.97 7.27 -14.00
CA TYR A 32 11.84 6.36 -13.26
C TYR A 32 13.03 7.09 -12.62
N GLN A 33 13.66 8.01 -13.36
CA GLN A 33 14.79 8.77 -12.84
C GLN A 33 14.37 9.69 -11.69
N ILE A 34 13.23 10.38 -11.83
CA ILE A 34 12.67 11.24 -10.77
C ILE A 34 12.41 10.41 -9.50
N ALA A 35 11.73 9.26 -9.63
CA ALA A 35 11.44 8.39 -8.50
C ALA A 35 12.71 7.87 -7.80
N LEU A 36 13.76 7.56 -8.60
CA LEU A 36 15.05 7.13 -8.06
C LEU A 36 15.75 8.27 -7.30
N ASP A 37 15.75 9.47 -7.85
CA ASP A 37 16.37 10.64 -7.22
C ASP A 37 15.66 11.00 -5.90
N GLU A 38 14.33 10.91 -5.86
CA GLU A 38 13.53 11.07 -4.64
C GLU A 38 13.87 10.00 -3.59
N GLN A 39 14.01 8.73 -3.98
CA GLN A 39 14.42 7.66 -3.06
C GLN A 39 15.84 7.88 -2.52
N VAL A 40 16.78 8.31 -3.37
CA VAL A 40 18.16 8.62 -2.95
C VAL A 40 18.17 9.78 -1.96
N GLN A 41 17.38 10.83 -2.22
CA GLN A 41 17.27 11.97 -1.33
C GLN A 41 16.66 11.57 0.02
N ALA A 42 15.55 10.83 0.01
CA ALA A 42 14.92 10.30 1.23
C ALA A 42 15.89 9.41 2.03
N LEU A 43 16.72 8.60 1.36
CA LEU A 43 17.72 7.77 2.03
C LEU A 43 18.85 8.61 2.66
N LYS A 44 19.28 9.69 2.00
CA LYS A 44 20.28 10.62 2.57
C LYS A 44 19.72 11.28 3.83
N GLU A 45 18.51 11.82 3.76
CA GLU A 45 17.81 12.42 4.90
C GLU A 45 17.58 11.41 6.03
N TYR A 46 17.22 10.17 5.68
CA TYR A 46 17.09 9.06 6.63
C TYR A 46 18.37 8.81 7.43
N ARG A 47 19.50 8.73 6.71
CA ARG A 47 20.83 8.46 7.29
C ARG A 47 21.36 9.62 8.12
N SER A 48 21.11 10.85 7.68
CA SER A 48 21.60 12.07 8.32
C SER A 48 20.72 12.59 9.45
N ALA A 49 19.63 11.90 9.81
CA ALA A 49 18.80 12.33 10.92
C ALA A 49 19.60 12.45 12.22
N PRO A 50 19.29 13.46 13.06
CA PRO A 50 19.90 13.60 14.38
C PRO A 50 19.69 12.33 15.21
N ASP A 51 20.64 12.01 16.10
CA ASP A 51 20.53 10.85 17.00
C ASP A 51 19.34 10.95 17.97
N SER A 52 18.81 12.15 18.18
CA SER A 52 17.58 12.38 18.94
C SER A 52 16.31 11.90 18.21
N PHE A 53 16.42 11.50 16.95
CA PHE A 53 15.31 10.97 16.16
C PHE A 53 15.36 9.45 16.07
N LEU A 54 14.22 8.80 16.30
CA LEU A 54 14.06 7.37 16.07
C LEU A 54 14.05 7.09 14.56
N LYS A 55 14.93 6.22 14.10
CA LYS A 55 15.01 5.79 12.71
C LYS A 55 14.05 4.62 12.48
N ILE A 56 12.98 4.84 11.73
CA ILE A 56 11.91 3.86 11.54
C ILE A 56 11.78 3.49 10.07
N LEU A 57 11.83 2.19 9.79
CA LEU A 57 11.51 1.65 8.47
C LEU A 57 10.04 1.26 8.39
N VAL A 58 9.41 1.54 7.26
CA VAL A 58 8.03 1.13 6.96
C VAL A 58 8.02 0.27 5.72
N ALA A 59 7.42 -0.92 5.79
CA ALA A 59 7.30 -1.85 4.67
C ALA A 59 6.23 -1.44 3.65
N SER A 60 6.24 -0.18 3.20
CA SER A 60 5.32 0.35 2.20
C SER A 60 5.83 1.65 1.57
N GLU A 61 5.49 1.85 0.31
CA GLU A 61 5.64 3.13 -0.40
C GLU A 61 4.40 4.03 -0.28
N SER A 62 3.33 3.54 0.33
CA SER A 62 2.09 4.31 0.51
C SER A 62 2.33 5.55 1.39
N PRO A 63 2.02 6.76 0.90
CA PRO A 63 2.13 7.98 1.70
C PRO A 63 1.27 7.93 2.97
N HIS A 64 0.07 7.34 2.89
CA HIS A 64 -0.84 7.18 4.04
C HIS A 64 -0.23 6.33 5.14
N LYS A 65 0.43 5.22 4.78
CA LYS A 65 1.09 4.33 5.75
C LYS A 65 2.33 4.98 6.37
N ARG A 66 3.14 5.69 5.58
CA ARG A 66 4.30 6.44 6.09
C ARG A 66 3.89 7.55 7.04
N ARG A 67 2.91 8.38 6.65
CA ARG A 67 2.39 9.47 7.50
C ARG A 67 1.74 8.93 8.77
N ALA A 68 1.04 7.79 8.69
CA ALA A 68 0.48 7.16 9.88
C ALA A 68 1.55 6.84 10.93
N VAL A 69 2.69 6.27 10.51
CA VAL A 69 3.84 5.97 11.38
C VAL A 69 4.54 7.24 11.87
N GLN A 70 4.73 8.21 10.98
CA GLN A 70 5.32 9.51 11.33
C GLN A 70 4.50 10.26 12.38
N SER A 71 3.17 10.20 12.29
CA SER A 71 2.23 10.80 13.25
C SER A 71 2.12 10.00 14.55
N ALA A 72 2.41 8.69 14.52
CA ALA A 72 2.33 7.82 15.69
C ALA A 72 3.51 7.98 16.65
N VAL A 73 4.70 8.32 16.13
CA VAL A 73 5.95 8.35 16.90
C VAL A 73 6.57 9.74 16.86
N SER A 74 6.67 10.37 18.04
CA SER A 74 7.34 11.68 18.18
C SER A 74 8.82 11.58 17.86
N ASN A 75 9.37 12.61 17.21
CA ASN A 75 10.77 12.64 16.75
C ASN A 75 11.17 11.38 15.96
N ALA A 76 10.30 10.90 15.09
CA ALA A 76 10.65 9.81 14.17
C ALA A 76 11.17 10.36 12.85
N ASN A 77 12.14 9.66 12.26
CA ASN A 77 12.49 9.79 10.86
C ASN A 77 12.09 8.50 10.14
N VAL A 78 11.14 8.62 9.21
CA VAL A 78 10.46 7.47 8.62
C VAL A 78 10.87 7.27 7.18
N LEU A 79 11.40 6.08 6.86
CA LEU A 79 11.71 5.68 5.48
C LEU A 79 10.80 4.52 5.04
N GLY A 80 10.08 4.72 3.95
CA GLY A 80 9.32 3.65 3.30
C GLY A 80 10.19 2.83 2.37
N ILE A 81 10.11 1.50 2.47
CA ILE A 81 10.78 0.57 1.58
C ILE A 81 9.72 -0.34 0.95
N PRO A 82 9.70 -0.48 -0.38
CA PRO A 82 8.86 -1.49 -1.02
C PRO A 82 9.22 -2.89 -0.52
N ALA A 83 8.21 -3.60 -0.04
CA ALA A 83 8.36 -4.94 0.53
C ALA A 83 7.20 -5.81 0.03
N PRO A 84 7.45 -6.95 -0.62
CA PRO A 84 6.39 -7.83 -1.08
C PRO A 84 5.63 -8.46 0.10
N SER A 85 4.30 -8.60 -0.02
CA SER A 85 3.50 -9.32 0.98
C SER A 85 3.43 -10.82 0.74
N GLY A 86 3.66 -11.29 -0.48
CA GLY A 86 3.58 -12.71 -0.83
C GLY A 86 2.18 -13.33 -0.67
N VAL A 87 1.14 -12.52 -0.53
CA VAL A 87 -0.28 -12.92 -0.44
C VAL A 87 -1.11 -12.19 -1.50
N SER A 88 -2.43 -12.42 -1.54
CA SER A 88 -3.35 -11.71 -2.44
C SER A 88 -3.22 -10.18 -2.32
N SER A 89 -3.47 -9.45 -3.41
CA SER A 89 -3.55 -7.98 -3.39
C SER A 89 -4.67 -7.46 -2.48
N GLN A 90 -5.72 -8.26 -2.29
CA GLN A 90 -6.77 -8.07 -1.31
C GLN A 90 -6.80 -9.32 -0.42
N PRO A 91 -6.03 -9.35 0.69
CA PRO A 91 -6.11 -10.41 1.67
C PRO A 91 -7.53 -10.53 2.22
N VAL A 92 -8.03 -11.76 2.37
CA VAL A 92 -9.35 -12.03 2.95
C VAL A 92 -9.18 -12.88 4.21
N GLY A 93 -9.64 -12.34 5.34
CA GLY A 93 -9.50 -12.94 6.65
C GLY A 93 -8.21 -12.54 7.38
N PHE A 94 -8.23 -12.71 8.70
CA PHE A 94 -7.16 -12.22 9.57
C PHE A 94 -5.85 -12.97 9.35
N ILE A 95 -5.91 -14.29 9.14
CA ILE A 95 -4.72 -15.15 8.97
C ILE A 95 -3.90 -14.72 7.75
N GLU A 96 -4.54 -14.54 6.59
CA GLU A 96 -3.85 -14.10 5.37
C GLU A 96 -3.29 -12.68 5.52
N THR A 97 -4.08 -11.78 6.14
CA THR A 97 -3.66 -10.38 6.36
C THR A 97 -2.43 -10.30 7.28
N LEU A 98 -2.41 -11.07 8.37
CA LEU A 98 -1.27 -11.18 9.27
C LEU A 98 -0.06 -11.80 8.57
N ALA A 99 -0.26 -12.84 7.76
CA ALA A 99 0.80 -13.44 6.96
C ALA A 99 1.43 -12.43 6.00
N GLY A 100 0.61 -11.61 5.32
CA GLY A 100 1.09 -10.52 4.47
C GLY A 100 1.94 -9.50 5.24
N ALA A 101 1.49 -9.09 6.44
CA ALA A 101 2.26 -8.17 7.29
C ALA A 101 3.59 -8.79 7.77
N LYS A 102 3.60 -10.07 8.16
CA LYS A 102 4.80 -10.82 8.57
C LYS A 102 5.81 -10.97 7.43
N ASN A 103 5.33 -11.28 6.22
CA ASN A 103 6.18 -11.39 5.03
C ASN A 103 6.84 -10.05 4.70
N ARG A 104 6.06 -8.96 4.75
CA ARG A 104 6.59 -7.59 4.62
C ARG A 104 7.64 -7.26 5.68
N MET A 105 7.38 -7.63 6.94
CA MET A 105 8.36 -7.47 8.02
C MET A 105 9.66 -8.23 7.71
N SER A 106 9.57 -9.49 7.28
CA SER A 106 10.73 -10.32 6.90
C SER A 106 11.56 -9.71 5.77
N ALA A 107 10.90 -9.13 4.76
CA ALA A 107 11.58 -8.42 3.69
C ALA A 107 12.26 -7.15 4.21
N LEU A 108 11.60 -6.40 5.11
CA LEU A 108 12.12 -5.16 5.66
C LEU A 108 13.36 -5.37 6.55
N ILE A 109 13.34 -6.38 7.42
CA ILE A 109 14.50 -6.72 8.28
C ILE A 109 15.70 -7.24 7.48
N SER A 110 15.47 -7.74 6.26
CA SER A 110 16.53 -8.20 5.37
C SER A 110 17.09 -7.07 4.51
N ALA A 111 16.46 -5.89 4.51
CA ALA A 111 16.91 -4.75 3.74
C ALA A 111 18.20 -4.15 4.34
N PRO A 112 19.18 -3.70 3.54
CA PRO A 112 20.41 -3.08 4.04
C PRO A 112 20.20 -1.89 5.00
N GLN A 113 19.10 -1.17 4.83
CA GLN A 113 18.71 -0.01 5.64
C GLN A 113 18.36 -0.41 7.08
N SER A 114 18.00 -1.68 7.33
CA SER A 114 17.63 -2.18 8.66
C SER A 114 18.77 -2.07 9.66
N ALA A 115 20.02 -2.12 9.20
CA ALA A 115 21.21 -2.01 10.05
C ALA A 115 21.32 -0.67 10.80
N GLN A 116 20.64 0.37 10.34
CA GLN A 116 20.66 1.71 10.95
C GLN A 116 19.31 2.11 11.55
N ALA A 117 18.35 1.20 11.56
CA ALA A 117 16.99 1.45 12.02
C ALA A 117 16.80 0.99 13.46
N ASP A 118 16.02 1.75 14.23
CA ASP A 118 15.56 1.40 15.57
C ASP A 118 14.38 0.44 15.52
N PHE A 119 13.43 0.77 14.66
CA PHE A 119 12.18 0.07 14.52
C PHE A 119 11.88 -0.25 13.06
N ALA A 120 11.18 -1.36 12.87
CA ALA A 120 10.58 -1.75 11.61
C ALA A 120 9.06 -1.84 11.81
N VAL A 121 8.28 -1.34 10.85
CA VAL A 121 6.82 -1.36 10.88
C VAL A 121 6.29 -1.94 9.57
N ALA A 122 5.47 -2.98 9.65
CA ALA A 122 4.72 -3.52 8.54
C ALA A 122 3.22 -3.29 8.76
N ILE A 123 2.53 -2.86 7.70
CA ILE A 123 1.09 -2.57 7.75
C ILE A 123 0.45 -3.27 6.55
N GLU A 124 -0.44 -4.24 6.81
CA GLU A 124 -1.22 -4.91 5.77
C GLU A 124 -2.71 -4.70 6.01
N ASN A 125 -3.42 -4.24 4.98
CA ASN A 125 -4.87 -4.09 5.04
C ASN A 125 -5.51 -5.35 4.48
N GLY A 126 -6.62 -5.77 5.08
CA GLY A 126 -7.35 -6.95 4.63
C GLY A 126 -8.83 -6.85 4.98
N LEU A 127 -9.61 -7.66 4.28
CA LEU A 127 -11.06 -7.73 4.41
C LEU A 127 -11.44 -8.89 5.33
N ILE A 128 -11.99 -8.59 6.49
CA ILE A 128 -12.51 -9.57 7.43
C ILE A 128 -13.98 -9.83 7.12
N GLN A 129 -14.34 -11.09 6.92
CA GLN A 129 -15.73 -11.52 6.75
C GLN A 129 -16.25 -12.01 8.10
N GLY A 130 -17.42 -11.50 8.51
CA GLY A 130 -18.15 -11.99 9.68
C GLY A 130 -18.79 -13.35 9.41
N ASP A 131 -19.11 -14.08 10.48
CA ASP A 131 -19.69 -15.42 10.41
C ASP A 131 -21.10 -15.44 9.81
N ASP A 132 -21.78 -14.28 9.79
CA ASP A 132 -23.08 -14.11 9.13
C ASP A 132 -23.01 -14.20 7.60
N GLY A 133 -21.80 -14.14 7.03
CA GLY A 133 -21.58 -14.13 5.59
C GLY A 133 -21.92 -12.80 4.90
N GLU A 134 -22.41 -11.81 5.65
CA GLU A 134 -22.97 -10.55 5.16
C GLU A 134 -22.13 -9.34 5.58
N THR A 135 -21.46 -9.43 6.73
CA THR A 135 -20.66 -8.37 7.30
C THR A 135 -19.22 -8.45 6.79
N PHE A 136 -18.72 -7.35 6.23
CA PHE A 136 -17.36 -7.22 5.75
C PHE A 136 -16.70 -5.99 6.36
N ILE A 137 -15.50 -6.15 6.91
CA ILE A 137 -14.79 -5.09 7.64
C ILE A 137 -13.38 -4.99 7.07
N ASP A 138 -12.99 -3.84 6.53
CA ASP A 138 -11.59 -3.56 6.18
C ASP A 138 -10.85 -3.05 7.42
N LEU A 139 -9.71 -3.65 7.73
CA LEU A 139 -8.83 -3.20 8.81
C LEU A 139 -7.36 -3.37 8.43
N GLY A 140 -6.48 -2.66 9.12
CA GLY A 140 -5.03 -2.85 9.03
C GLY A 140 -4.53 -3.76 10.14
N VAL A 141 -3.70 -4.73 9.82
CA VAL A 141 -2.83 -5.48 10.75
C VAL A 141 -1.46 -4.80 10.76
N ILE A 142 -1.01 -4.41 11.95
CA ILE A 142 0.24 -3.70 12.18
C ILE A 142 1.18 -4.66 12.90
N VAL A 143 2.39 -4.81 12.37
CA VAL A 143 3.49 -5.52 13.04
C VAL A 143 4.60 -4.51 13.26
N VAL A 144 5.01 -4.32 14.52
CA VAL A 144 6.13 -3.46 14.91
C VAL A 144 7.23 -4.34 15.49
N ARG A 145 8.47 -4.12 15.06
CA ARG A 145 9.65 -4.82 15.59
C ARG A 145 10.69 -3.83 16.08
N ASN A 146 11.17 -4.02 17.32
CA ASN A 146 12.39 -3.38 17.80
C ASN A 146 13.60 -4.15 17.24
N LEU A 147 14.39 -3.51 16.38
CA LEU A 147 15.48 -4.19 15.67
C LEU A 147 16.68 -4.47 16.58
N ARG A 148 16.87 -3.69 17.65
CA ARG A 148 17.96 -3.90 18.62
C ARG A 148 17.65 -5.06 19.58
N LYS A 149 16.40 -5.16 20.04
CA LYS A 149 15.94 -6.18 20.99
C LYS A 149 15.43 -7.47 20.33
N GLY A 150 15.11 -7.42 19.03
CA GLY A 150 14.49 -8.53 18.30
C GLY A 150 13.06 -8.86 18.75
N LYS A 151 12.40 -7.91 19.42
CA LYS A 151 11.04 -8.05 19.98
C LYS A 151 10.01 -7.50 19.01
N GLU A 152 8.82 -8.11 19.01
CA GLU A 152 7.75 -7.81 18.07
C GLU A 152 6.41 -7.70 18.78
N SER A 153 5.60 -6.75 18.34
CA SER A 153 4.21 -6.58 18.76
C SER A 153 3.31 -6.52 17.53
N VAL A 154 2.06 -6.96 17.72
CA VAL A 154 1.03 -6.95 16.70
C VAL A 154 -0.19 -6.21 17.25
N SER A 155 -0.76 -5.33 16.44
CA SER A 155 -2.03 -4.66 16.72
C SER A 155 -2.89 -4.61 15.46
N THR A 156 -4.12 -4.12 15.59
CA THR A 156 -5.00 -3.83 14.47
C THR A 156 -5.51 -2.40 14.54
N SER A 157 -5.82 -1.82 13.38
CA SER A 157 -6.66 -0.62 13.34
C SER A 157 -8.09 -0.96 13.72
N ALA A 158 -8.85 0.05 14.13
CA ALA A 158 -10.30 -0.07 14.09
C ALA A 158 -10.73 -0.37 12.65
N GLY A 159 -11.71 -1.26 12.51
CA GLY A 159 -12.23 -1.68 11.22
C GLY A 159 -13.33 -0.76 10.73
N VAL A 160 -13.45 -0.63 9.41
CA VAL A 160 -14.53 0.11 8.74
C VAL A 160 -15.34 -0.88 7.93
N GLN A 161 -16.66 -0.90 8.16
CA GLN A 161 -17.54 -1.80 7.43
C GLN A 161 -17.59 -1.41 5.94
N ILE A 162 -17.41 -2.41 5.08
CA ILE A 162 -17.55 -2.28 3.64
C ILE A 162 -18.95 -2.77 3.25
N PRO A 163 -19.74 -1.98 2.49
CA PRO A 163 -21.02 -2.43 1.99
C PRO A 163 -20.88 -3.70 1.13
N LYS A 164 -21.72 -4.71 1.40
CA LYS A 164 -21.64 -6.04 0.77
C LYS A 164 -21.72 -6.00 -0.76
N ASN A 165 -22.43 -5.02 -1.33
CA ASN A 165 -22.54 -4.87 -2.78
C ASN A 165 -21.17 -4.68 -3.44
N TYR A 166 -20.29 -3.85 -2.85
CA TYR A 166 -18.92 -3.68 -3.35
C TYR A 166 -18.10 -4.97 -3.28
N VAL A 167 -18.21 -5.72 -2.18
CA VAL A 167 -17.48 -6.98 -2.02
C VAL A 167 -17.98 -8.04 -3.01
N SER A 168 -19.30 -8.11 -3.18
CA SER A 168 -19.95 -9.08 -4.08
C SER A 168 -19.60 -8.79 -5.54
N GLN A 169 -19.65 -7.52 -5.93
CA GLN A 169 -19.24 -7.09 -7.27
C GLN A 169 -17.75 -7.33 -7.50
N TRP A 170 -16.88 -6.95 -6.56
CA TRP A 170 -15.43 -7.23 -6.66
C TRP A 170 -15.17 -8.73 -6.88
N ARG A 171 -15.81 -9.60 -6.09
CA ARG A 171 -15.70 -11.07 -6.24
C ARG A 171 -16.19 -11.55 -7.62
N GLN A 172 -17.29 -11.01 -8.13
CA GLN A 172 -17.84 -11.38 -9.45
C GLN A 172 -16.94 -10.92 -10.61
N GLU A 173 -16.23 -9.81 -10.44
CA GLU A 173 -15.36 -9.26 -11.47
C GLU A 173 -13.97 -9.92 -11.51
N LEU A 174 -13.59 -10.72 -10.51
CA LEU A 174 -12.30 -11.42 -10.45
C LEU A 174 -12.03 -12.24 -11.73
N GLY A 175 -10.83 -12.09 -12.28
CA GLY A 175 -10.42 -12.75 -13.54
C GLY A 175 -10.94 -12.09 -14.82
N SER A 176 -11.77 -11.04 -14.72
CA SER A 176 -12.21 -10.25 -15.87
C SER A 176 -11.26 -9.09 -16.19
N ARG A 177 -11.38 -8.49 -17.37
CA ARG A 177 -10.64 -7.26 -17.74
C ARG A 177 -11.05 -6.03 -16.93
N LYS A 178 -12.16 -6.09 -16.20
CA LYS A 178 -12.69 -4.98 -15.39
C LYS A 178 -12.25 -5.08 -13.93
N ALA A 179 -11.64 -6.20 -13.54
CA ALA A 179 -11.29 -6.51 -12.15
C ALA A 179 -10.40 -5.43 -11.54
N CYS A 180 -10.88 -4.85 -10.44
CA CYS A 180 -10.04 -4.08 -9.53
C CYS A 180 -9.20 -5.03 -8.68
N SER A 181 -7.98 -4.60 -8.32
CA SER A 181 -7.06 -5.41 -7.50
C SER A 181 -7.54 -5.56 -6.05
N SER A 182 -8.40 -4.65 -5.61
CA SER A 182 -8.96 -4.56 -4.27
C SER A 182 -10.37 -3.98 -4.27
N VAL A 183 -11.09 -4.14 -3.16
CA VAL A 183 -12.42 -3.54 -2.98
C VAL A 183 -12.31 -2.00 -2.86
N GLY A 184 -11.21 -1.50 -2.29
CA GLY A 184 -10.95 -0.05 -2.21
C GLY A 184 -10.81 0.61 -3.58
N GLU A 185 -10.13 -0.05 -4.52
CA GLU A 185 -10.07 0.41 -5.92
C GLU A 185 -11.43 0.43 -6.60
N LEU A 186 -12.28 -0.57 -6.34
CA LEU A 186 -13.64 -0.59 -6.88
C LEU A 186 -14.48 0.58 -6.34
N ILE A 187 -14.44 0.82 -5.02
CA ILE A 187 -15.14 1.95 -4.39
C ILE A 187 -14.67 3.29 -4.99
N ALA A 188 -13.36 3.46 -5.15
CA ALA A 188 -12.77 4.68 -5.73
C ALA A 188 -13.20 4.92 -7.18
N LYS A 189 -13.23 3.86 -7.98
CA LYS A 189 -13.69 3.91 -9.38
C LYS A 189 -15.15 4.37 -9.48
N GLU A 190 -16.02 3.95 -8.57
CA GLU A 190 -17.45 4.28 -8.62
C GLU A 190 -17.80 5.62 -7.95
N ASN A 191 -17.01 6.05 -6.97
CA ASN A 191 -17.33 7.22 -6.15
C ASN A 191 -16.34 8.38 -6.28
N ALA A 192 -15.37 8.28 -7.18
CA ALA A 192 -14.30 9.26 -7.37
C ALA A 192 -13.59 9.64 -6.04
N CYS A 193 -13.29 8.63 -5.21
CA CYS A 193 -12.53 8.80 -3.97
C CYS A 193 -11.11 8.25 -4.08
N ASP A 194 -10.30 8.41 -3.04
CA ASP A 194 -8.95 7.85 -2.99
C ASP A 194 -9.02 6.32 -2.79
N ALA A 195 -8.47 5.57 -3.74
CA ALA A 195 -8.40 4.09 -3.68
C ALA A 195 -7.57 3.59 -2.49
N ALA A 196 -6.61 4.38 -2.02
CA ALA A 196 -5.79 4.06 -0.87
C ALA A 196 -6.43 4.49 0.47
N ASP A 197 -7.50 5.30 0.44
CA ASP A 197 -8.28 5.71 1.61
C ASP A 197 -9.81 5.68 1.35
N PRO A 198 -10.39 4.49 1.08
CA PRO A 198 -11.84 4.35 0.98
C PRO A 198 -12.53 4.59 2.33
N HIS A 199 -11.81 4.48 3.45
CA HIS A 199 -12.32 4.70 4.81
C HIS A 199 -12.82 6.14 5.00
N SER A 200 -12.07 7.12 4.50
CA SER A 200 -12.49 8.51 4.53
C SER A 200 -13.84 8.70 3.85
N TRP A 201 -14.04 8.10 2.67
CA TRP A 201 -15.33 8.20 1.98
C TRP A 201 -16.45 7.48 2.72
N LEU A 202 -16.22 6.24 3.16
CA LEU A 202 -17.19 5.41 3.89
C LEU A 202 -17.66 6.02 5.22
N THR A 203 -16.88 6.95 5.77
CA THR A 203 -17.14 7.56 7.08
C THR A 203 -17.48 9.04 7.00
N ASP A 204 -17.95 9.52 5.84
CA ASP A 204 -18.28 10.93 5.60
C ASP A 204 -17.11 11.88 5.94
N LYS A 205 -15.88 11.46 5.64
CA LYS A 205 -14.61 12.15 5.93
C LYS A 205 -14.31 12.36 7.41
N LYS A 206 -15.05 11.72 8.32
CA LYS A 206 -14.82 11.80 9.77
C LYS A 206 -13.61 10.97 10.21
N TRP A 207 -13.33 9.89 9.50
CA TRP A 207 -12.22 8.97 9.79
C TRP A 207 -11.41 8.63 8.55
N ALA A 208 -10.30 9.35 8.35
CA ALA A 208 -9.30 9.00 7.36
C ALA A 208 -8.53 7.73 7.77
N ARG A 209 -8.14 6.91 6.79
CA ARG A 209 -7.35 5.69 7.02
C ARG A 209 -6.06 5.97 7.77
N GLU A 210 -5.39 7.08 7.46
CA GLU A 210 -4.16 7.49 8.15
C GLU A 210 -4.35 7.57 9.67
N LYS A 211 -5.46 8.18 10.13
CA LYS A 211 -5.76 8.32 11.56
C LYS A 211 -6.03 6.97 12.24
N LEU A 212 -6.74 6.07 11.56
CA LEU A 212 -7.00 4.71 12.07
C LEU A 212 -5.70 3.91 12.20
N LEU A 213 -4.81 4.04 11.22
CA LEU A 213 -3.49 3.40 11.24
C LEU A 213 -2.57 4.01 12.30
N THR A 214 -2.58 5.33 12.49
CA THR A 214 -1.79 6.02 13.54
C THR A 214 -2.10 5.43 14.92
N ASN A 215 -3.38 5.31 15.28
CA ASN A 215 -3.78 4.74 16.56
C ASN A 215 -3.29 3.29 16.74
N ALA A 216 -3.39 2.49 15.67
CA ALA A 216 -2.92 1.10 15.71
C ALA A 216 -1.40 1.00 15.91
N VAL A 217 -0.64 1.84 15.22
CA VAL A 217 0.82 1.92 15.38
C VAL A 217 1.17 2.34 16.81
N GLN A 218 0.47 3.32 17.39
CA GLN A 218 0.67 3.72 18.79
C GLN A 218 0.43 2.55 19.76
N VAL A 219 -0.65 1.77 19.55
CA VAL A 219 -0.93 0.58 20.36
C VAL A 219 0.20 -0.44 20.22
N ALA A 220 0.63 -0.78 19.00
CA ALA A 220 1.70 -1.75 18.77
C ALA A 220 3.04 -1.30 19.38
N MET A 221 3.36 -0.01 19.29
CA MET A 221 4.55 0.57 19.92
C MET A 221 4.47 0.49 21.46
N ALA A 222 3.30 0.74 22.05
CA ALA A 222 3.09 0.72 23.49
C ALA A 222 3.10 -0.68 24.10
N THR A 223 2.72 -1.71 23.33
CA THR A 223 2.71 -3.12 23.75
C THR A 223 3.97 -3.89 23.35
N LEU A 224 5.01 -3.19 22.88
CA LEU A 224 6.27 -3.79 22.49
C LEU A 224 7.12 -4.09 23.73
N GLU A 225 7.17 -5.36 24.12
CA GLU A 225 7.95 -5.87 25.27
C GLU A 225 9.48 -5.74 25.09
#